data_AF-A0A1E8F1B0-F1
#
_entry.id   AF-A0A1E8F1B0-F1
#
_cell.length_a   1.000
_cell.length_b   1.000
_cell.length_c   1.000
_cell.angle_alpha   90.00
_cell.angle_beta   90.00
_cell.angle_gamma   90.00
#
_symmetry.space_group_name_H-M   'P 1'
#
loop_
_entity.id
_entity.type
_entity.pdbx_description
1 polymer ?
#
loop_
_entity_poly.entity_id
_entity_poly.type
_entity_poly.pdbx_seq_one_letter_code
_entity_poly.pdbx_strand_id
1 'polypeptide(L)'
;MKKIPYGISNFQRIIEDNYLYVDKTKYIEILENFAPYQFFIRPRRFGKSLFISMLENYYDIKKKDKFKSIFNKLYIGKNPTEERNKYLVWKISFAGLQTGVTEEELRKNFSDKVKISAQEFLLYYKDLLLEHNISNEYNSADIIVNYVKMITNVSGYDVFILIDEYDNFANELITGGKKFTYEAILHGEGFVKSFYKAIKDGTNDNFKRIFMTGVSPIMLDDMTSGFNITENLTIEEELNSVFGFTKDELKIIIDQIDINKNEKDLLIKDMAFYYNGYKFNKNAETVFNPDMTMYFLKNYLRYKRYPEEMIDFNVRTDYGRINKLAMNFNDESLITDIINKGETSTKLVEKFNINSMYNDTENFKSLLFYLGMLTIKGVEANNIVLGIPNYVIKNIYWEEFYNKINENIKLDNSKIANSISKMRVSGDITHFIEEFKNILKDLSNRDLMRFDEKYVKMIILTLLAVDNTYLINSELENNNGYSDIYLKTKIQFKEYTKYEWLIELKYIKESEKKKLELIKKEGLEQLERYKNSKMITQSVSDAILKSALIIVVGKNEVYIF
;
A
#
# COMPACT_ATOMS: atom_id res chain seq x y z
N MET A 1 17.85 -24.02 0.34
CA MET A 1 16.67 -23.14 0.18
C MET A 1 16.76 -22.39 -1.14
N LYS A 2 15.64 -22.12 -1.82
CA LYS A 2 15.64 -21.34 -3.08
C LYS A 2 16.01 -19.87 -2.82
N LYS A 3 16.52 -19.17 -3.84
CA LYS A 3 16.80 -17.73 -3.77
C LYS A 3 15.48 -16.93 -3.65
N ILE A 4 15.47 -15.86 -2.87
CA ILE A 4 14.30 -14.98 -2.71
C ILE A 4 14.24 -13.99 -3.89
N PRO A 5 13.15 -13.92 -4.68
CA PRO A 5 13.05 -13.06 -5.86
C PRO A 5 12.69 -11.62 -5.48
N TYR A 6 13.56 -10.95 -4.73
CA TYR A 6 13.32 -9.59 -4.29
C TYR A 6 13.53 -8.59 -5.43
N GLY A 7 12.47 -7.88 -5.85
CA GLY A 7 12.50 -6.91 -6.95
C GLY A 7 12.59 -7.52 -8.35
N ILE A 8 12.28 -8.82 -8.51
CA ILE A 8 12.28 -9.49 -9.82
C ILE A 8 10.84 -9.64 -10.31
N SER A 9 10.48 -8.95 -11.39
CA SER A 9 9.15 -9.06 -12.01
C SER A 9 9.11 -9.95 -13.25
N ASN A 10 10.24 -10.53 -13.66
CA ASN A 10 10.31 -11.46 -14.79
C ASN A 10 9.97 -12.88 -14.31
N PHE A 11 8.77 -13.35 -14.64
CA PHE A 11 8.28 -14.66 -14.23
C PHE A 11 9.12 -15.80 -14.78
N GLN A 12 9.45 -15.76 -16.08
CA GLN A 12 10.26 -16.80 -16.72
C GLN A 12 11.60 -16.99 -16.00
N ARG A 13 12.28 -15.88 -15.68
CA ARG A 13 13.53 -15.89 -14.92
C ARG A 13 13.37 -16.51 -13.53
N ILE A 14 12.30 -16.17 -12.81
CA ILE A 14 12.04 -16.74 -11.48
C ILE A 14 11.97 -18.27 -11.54
N ILE A 15 11.31 -18.81 -12.58
CA ILE A 15 11.19 -20.26 -12.75
C ILE A 15 12.52 -20.89 -13.21
N GLU A 16 13.14 -20.35 -14.26
CA GLU A 16 14.36 -20.91 -14.87
C GLU A 16 15.57 -20.84 -13.92
N ASP A 17 15.75 -19.73 -13.20
CA ASP A 17 16.82 -19.57 -12.21
C ASP A 17 16.48 -20.21 -10.85
N ASN A 18 15.34 -20.92 -10.74
CA ASN A 18 14.88 -21.65 -9.56
C ASN A 18 14.78 -20.77 -8.29
N TYR A 19 14.20 -19.59 -8.41
CA TYR A 19 13.82 -18.75 -7.27
C TYR A 19 12.61 -19.34 -6.54
N LEU A 20 12.41 -18.88 -5.29
CA LEU A 20 11.18 -19.13 -4.54
C LEU A 20 10.01 -18.50 -5.31
N TYR A 21 8.97 -19.29 -5.58
CA TYR A 21 7.77 -18.83 -6.26
C TYR A 21 6.55 -19.48 -5.62
N VAL A 22 5.54 -18.67 -5.31
CA VAL A 22 4.22 -19.14 -4.87
C VAL A 22 3.35 -19.25 -6.10
N ASP A 23 2.81 -20.44 -6.33
CA ASP A 23 2.07 -20.73 -7.54
C ASP A 23 0.70 -20.02 -7.57
N LYS A 24 0.60 -19.00 -8.42
CA LYS A 24 -0.63 -18.23 -8.70
C LYS A 24 -1.24 -18.59 -10.05
N THR A 25 -0.74 -19.64 -10.72
CA THR A 25 -1.17 -19.96 -12.09
C THR A 25 -2.60 -20.48 -12.18
N LYS A 26 -3.19 -20.97 -11.07
CA LYS A 26 -4.63 -21.33 -11.01
C LYS A 26 -5.58 -20.18 -11.34
N TYR A 27 -5.15 -18.94 -11.09
CA TYR A 27 -5.98 -17.78 -11.37
C TYR A 27 -6.12 -17.52 -12.88
N ILE A 28 -5.29 -18.13 -13.73
CA ILE A 28 -5.45 -18.05 -15.18
C ILE A 28 -6.80 -18.67 -15.58
N GLU A 29 -7.07 -19.89 -15.13
CA GLU A 29 -8.34 -20.59 -15.39
C GLU A 29 -9.54 -19.81 -14.84
N ILE A 30 -9.42 -19.25 -13.62
CA ILE A 30 -10.47 -18.42 -13.01
C ILE A 30 -10.73 -17.17 -13.84
N LEU A 31 -9.67 -16.46 -14.25
CA LEU A 31 -9.79 -15.24 -15.07
C LEU A 31 -10.40 -15.53 -16.43
N GLU A 32 -10.23 -16.72 -16.99
CA GLU A 32 -10.84 -17.07 -18.27
C GLU A 32 -12.37 -17.18 -18.20
N ASN A 33 -12.96 -17.36 -17.00
CA ASN A 33 -14.41 -17.39 -16.79
C ASN A 33 -15.08 -16.00 -16.71
N PHE A 34 -14.29 -14.94 -16.53
CA PHE A 34 -14.77 -13.55 -16.51
C PHE A 34 -14.79 -12.95 -17.91
N ALA A 35 -15.32 -11.72 -18.04
CA ALA A 35 -15.28 -11.01 -19.32
C ALA A 35 -13.81 -10.87 -19.80
N PRO A 36 -13.56 -10.89 -21.12
CA PRO A 36 -12.19 -10.89 -21.66
C PRO A 36 -11.43 -9.55 -21.46
N TYR A 37 -12.13 -8.50 -21.02
CA TYR A 37 -11.58 -7.16 -20.83
C TYR A 37 -11.58 -6.80 -19.35
N GLN A 38 -10.43 -7.00 -18.73
CA GLN A 38 -10.32 -7.09 -17.28
C GLN A 38 -9.43 -5.99 -16.73
N PHE A 39 -9.80 -5.54 -15.54
CA PHE A 39 -9.12 -4.46 -14.87
C PHE A 39 -8.95 -4.75 -13.38
N PHE A 40 -7.75 -4.48 -12.85
CA PHE A 40 -7.39 -4.69 -11.44
C PHE A 40 -6.71 -3.48 -10.81
N ILE A 41 -7.18 -3.10 -9.62
CA ILE A 41 -6.44 -2.23 -8.72
C ILE A 41 -5.90 -3.04 -7.55
N ARG A 42 -4.61 -2.86 -7.29
CA ARG A 42 -3.99 -3.27 -6.02
C ARG A 42 -2.99 -2.22 -5.59
N PRO A 43 -2.64 -2.18 -4.28
CA PRO A 43 -1.58 -1.32 -3.78
C PRO A 43 -0.25 -1.50 -4.55
N ARG A 44 0.65 -0.53 -4.44
CA ARG A 44 2.01 -0.67 -5.01
C ARG A 44 2.71 -1.89 -4.40
N ARG A 45 3.61 -2.50 -5.18
CA ARG A 45 4.44 -3.64 -4.77
C ARG A 45 3.67 -4.88 -4.30
N PHE A 46 2.45 -5.07 -4.82
CA PHE A 46 1.65 -6.27 -4.55
C PHE A 46 1.92 -7.43 -5.52
N GLY A 47 2.87 -7.32 -6.45
CA GLY A 47 3.18 -8.40 -7.41
C GLY A 47 2.45 -8.34 -8.75
N LYS A 48 1.80 -7.20 -9.08
CA LYS A 48 1.06 -7.00 -10.33
C LYS A 48 1.90 -7.27 -11.59
N SER A 49 3.08 -6.64 -11.70
CA SER A 49 3.96 -6.80 -12.88
C SER A 49 4.48 -8.24 -13.04
N LEU A 50 4.69 -8.95 -11.93
CA LEU A 50 5.07 -10.38 -11.96
C LEU A 50 3.93 -11.23 -12.53
N PHE A 51 2.69 -10.95 -12.12
CA PHE A 51 1.51 -11.62 -12.66
C PHE A 51 1.31 -11.31 -14.15
N ILE A 52 1.49 -10.06 -14.58
CA ILE A 52 1.47 -9.70 -16.01
C ILE A 52 2.54 -10.49 -16.78
N SER A 53 3.76 -10.61 -16.24
CA SER A 53 4.81 -11.43 -16.87
C SER A 53 4.44 -12.92 -16.92
N MET A 54 3.69 -13.43 -15.95
CA MET A 54 3.16 -14.80 -15.97
C MET A 54 2.12 -14.99 -17.08
N LEU A 55 1.17 -14.06 -17.24
CA LEU A 55 0.19 -14.07 -18.33
C LEU A 55 0.89 -14.00 -19.69
N GLU A 56 1.84 -13.08 -19.84
CA GLU A 56 2.67 -12.94 -21.05
C GLU A 56 3.30 -14.27 -21.46
N ASN A 57 3.91 -15.01 -20.52
CA ASN A 57 4.52 -16.31 -20.84
C ASN A 57 3.50 -17.43 -21.11
N TYR A 58 2.29 -17.34 -20.57
CA TYR A 58 1.25 -18.38 -20.74
C TYR A 58 0.51 -18.24 -22.08
N TYR A 59 0.17 -17.02 -22.47
CA TYR A 59 -0.70 -16.74 -23.60
C TYR A 59 0.05 -16.50 -24.92
N ASP A 60 1.32 -16.10 -24.87
CA ASP A 60 2.12 -15.80 -26.07
C ASP A 60 2.35 -17.04 -26.94
N ILE A 61 1.97 -16.95 -28.22
CA ILE A 61 2.13 -17.99 -29.23
C ILE A 61 3.60 -18.44 -29.41
N LYS A 62 4.56 -17.51 -29.27
CA LYS A 62 5.99 -17.82 -29.39
C LYS A 62 6.56 -18.59 -28.20
N LYS A 63 5.81 -18.69 -27.11
CA LYS A 63 6.21 -19.43 -25.89
C LYS A 63 5.74 -20.89 -25.89
N LYS A 64 5.06 -21.34 -26.95
CA LYS A 64 4.54 -22.71 -27.08
C LYS A 64 5.59 -23.79 -26.80
N ASP A 65 6.78 -23.66 -27.37
CA ASP A 65 7.86 -24.64 -27.18
C ASP A 65 8.48 -24.60 -25.77
N LYS A 66 8.33 -23.48 -25.07
CA LYS A 66 8.80 -23.28 -23.69
C LYS A 66 7.74 -23.58 -22.64
N PHE A 67 6.50 -23.92 -23.03
CA PHE A 67 5.41 -24.15 -22.10
C PHE A 67 5.78 -25.19 -21.03
N LYS A 68 6.34 -26.33 -21.45
CA LYS A 68 6.74 -27.40 -20.53
C LYS A 68 7.87 -26.96 -19.60
N SER A 69 8.86 -26.21 -20.06
CA SER A 69 9.97 -25.77 -19.20
C SER A 69 9.52 -24.76 -18.15
N ILE A 70 8.55 -23.91 -18.48
CA ILE A 70 8.07 -22.84 -17.61
C ILE A 70 6.97 -23.32 -16.65
N PHE A 71 5.99 -24.11 -17.12
CA PHE A 71 4.77 -24.37 -16.36
C PHE A 71 4.63 -25.79 -15.81
N ASN A 72 5.43 -26.79 -16.23
CA ASN A 72 5.21 -28.21 -15.89
C ASN A 72 5.09 -28.52 -14.38
N LYS A 73 5.73 -27.73 -13.51
CA LYS A 73 5.64 -27.91 -12.05
C LYS A 73 4.51 -27.12 -11.38
N LEU A 74 3.82 -26.26 -12.14
CA LEU A 74 2.78 -25.36 -11.69
C LEU A 74 1.39 -25.92 -12.02
N TYR A 75 0.36 -25.38 -11.37
CA TYR A 75 -1.04 -25.78 -11.56
C TYR A 75 -1.44 -25.74 -13.04
N ILE A 76 -1.22 -24.61 -13.72
CA ILE A 76 -1.67 -24.45 -15.11
C ILE A 76 -0.87 -25.31 -16.10
N GLY A 77 0.33 -25.77 -15.73
CA GLY A 77 1.07 -26.74 -16.54
C GLY A 77 0.44 -28.12 -16.52
N LYS A 78 -0.25 -28.45 -15.43
CA LYS A 78 -1.01 -29.70 -15.27
C LYS A 78 -2.45 -29.57 -15.78
N ASN A 79 -3.01 -28.35 -15.71
CA ASN A 79 -4.37 -28.02 -16.13
C ASN A 79 -4.34 -26.90 -17.20
N PRO A 80 -3.76 -27.13 -18.39
CA PRO A 80 -3.73 -26.10 -19.42
C PRO A 80 -5.15 -25.83 -19.94
N THR A 81 -5.50 -24.56 -20.03
CA THR A 81 -6.74 -24.09 -20.64
C THR A 81 -6.66 -24.14 -22.17
N GLU A 82 -7.80 -23.96 -22.84
CA GLU A 82 -7.84 -23.90 -24.29
C GLU A 82 -7.06 -22.70 -24.83
N GLU A 83 -6.97 -21.60 -24.09
CA GLU A 83 -6.35 -20.35 -24.55
C GLU A 83 -4.81 -20.32 -24.49
N ARG A 84 -4.19 -21.36 -23.95
CA ARG A 84 -2.73 -21.51 -23.84
C ARG A 84 -2.01 -21.22 -25.16
N ASN A 85 -1.03 -20.30 -25.12
CA ASN A 85 -0.15 -19.95 -26.23
C ASN A 85 -0.89 -19.66 -27.55
N LYS A 86 -2.05 -18.97 -27.50
CA LYS A 86 -2.87 -18.64 -28.68
C LYS A 86 -2.70 -17.24 -29.25
N TYR A 87 -2.15 -16.28 -28.49
CA TYR A 87 -2.23 -14.87 -28.82
C TYR A 87 -0.87 -14.25 -29.17
N LEU A 88 -0.90 -13.17 -29.94
CA LEU A 88 0.18 -12.19 -29.93
C LEU A 88 -0.01 -11.30 -28.70
N VAL A 89 0.92 -11.35 -27.76
CA VAL A 89 0.82 -10.54 -26.53
C VAL A 89 1.45 -9.17 -26.76
N TRP A 90 0.63 -8.10 -26.70
CA TRP A 90 1.10 -6.72 -26.76
C TRP A 90 1.09 -6.11 -25.35
N LYS A 91 2.27 -5.85 -24.81
CA LYS A 91 2.44 -5.31 -23.47
C LYS A 91 2.80 -3.83 -23.51
N ILE A 92 2.06 -3.03 -22.73
CA ILE A 92 2.27 -1.59 -22.59
C ILE A 92 2.48 -1.30 -21.10
N SER A 93 3.58 -0.65 -20.74
CA SER A 93 3.85 -0.23 -19.37
C SER A 93 4.03 1.29 -19.31
N PHE A 94 3.22 1.95 -18.49
CA PHE A 94 3.32 3.39 -18.25
C PHE A 94 4.24 3.74 -17.07
N ALA A 95 5.00 2.76 -16.58
CA ALA A 95 6.05 2.97 -15.59
C ALA A 95 7.10 3.97 -16.08
N GLY A 96 7.45 4.91 -15.22
CA GLY A 96 8.47 5.95 -15.48
C GLY A 96 8.11 6.91 -16.62
N LEU A 97 6.83 7.03 -16.96
CA LEU A 97 6.35 8.06 -17.89
C LEU A 97 6.52 9.43 -17.23
N GLN A 98 7.39 10.26 -17.81
CA GLN A 98 7.62 11.61 -17.30
C GLN A 98 6.43 12.51 -17.64
N THR A 99 5.81 13.11 -16.62
CA THR A 99 4.63 13.96 -16.84
C THR A 99 4.94 15.32 -17.46
N GLY A 100 6.21 15.68 -17.63
CA GLY A 100 6.62 16.96 -18.21
C GLY A 100 6.18 18.19 -17.39
N VAL A 101 6.48 19.37 -17.92
CA VAL A 101 5.98 20.66 -17.44
C VAL A 101 4.63 21.00 -18.07
N THR A 102 4.44 20.66 -19.35
CA THR A 102 3.27 21.01 -20.16
C THR A 102 2.43 19.79 -20.57
N GLU A 103 1.18 20.03 -20.98
CA GLU A 103 0.29 19.00 -21.52
C GLU A 103 0.85 18.36 -22.80
N GLU A 104 1.45 19.17 -23.69
CA GLU A 104 2.04 18.69 -24.94
C GLU A 104 3.19 17.71 -24.69
N GLU A 105 4.05 17.99 -23.70
CA GLU A 105 5.12 17.08 -23.30
C GLU A 105 4.57 15.77 -22.77
N LEU A 106 3.52 15.80 -21.93
CA LEU A 106 2.88 14.59 -21.46
C LEU A 106 2.27 13.78 -22.61
N ARG A 107 1.52 14.44 -23.51
CA ARG A 107 0.90 13.81 -24.68
C ARG A 107 1.93 13.14 -25.57
N LYS A 108 3.07 13.82 -25.79
CA LYS A 108 4.20 13.27 -26.52
C LYS A 108 4.79 12.06 -25.79
N ASN A 109 5.15 12.19 -24.51
CA ASN A 109 5.74 11.11 -23.73
C ASN A 109 4.83 9.88 -23.63
N PHE A 110 3.52 10.08 -23.53
CA PHE A 110 2.51 9.02 -23.59
C PHE A 110 2.50 8.33 -24.95
N SER A 111 2.44 9.10 -26.03
CA SER A 111 2.43 8.57 -27.39
C SER A 111 3.73 7.84 -27.74
N ASP A 112 4.87 8.35 -27.27
CA ASP A 112 6.19 7.73 -27.42
C ASP A 112 6.26 6.39 -26.66
N LYS A 113 5.71 6.31 -25.45
CA LYS A 113 5.62 5.03 -24.70
C LYS A 113 4.80 3.99 -25.44
N VAL A 114 3.64 4.37 -25.99
CA VAL A 114 2.82 3.46 -26.81
C VAL A 114 3.57 3.06 -28.07
N LYS A 115 4.22 4.01 -28.75
CA LYS A 115 5.01 3.77 -29.97
C LYS A 115 6.13 2.77 -29.74
N ILE A 116 6.93 2.96 -28.70
CA ILE A 116 8.04 2.07 -28.34
C ILE A 116 7.51 0.66 -28.09
N SER A 117 6.43 0.53 -27.30
CA SER A 117 5.84 -0.78 -27.03
C SER A 117 5.33 -1.48 -28.28
N ALA A 118 4.78 -0.72 -29.24
CA ALA A 118 4.30 -1.26 -30.52
C ALA A 118 5.47 -1.66 -31.44
N GLN A 119 6.55 -0.88 -31.47
CA GLN A 119 7.77 -1.23 -32.20
C GLN A 119 8.41 -2.50 -31.65
N GLU A 120 8.51 -2.64 -30.32
CA GLU A 120 9.00 -3.85 -29.66
C GLU A 120 8.12 -5.07 -29.97
N PHE A 121 6.79 -4.89 -29.93
CA PHE A 121 5.82 -5.91 -30.30
C PHE A 121 5.99 -6.39 -31.75
N LEU A 122 6.01 -5.46 -32.72
CA LEU A 122 6.17 -5.79 -34.14
C LEU A 122 7.51 -6.46 -34.42
N LEU A 123 8.59 -5.97 -33.81
CA LEU A 123 9.92 -6.58 -33.93
C LEU A 123 9.94 -8.00 -33.36
N TYR A 124 9.31 -8.21 -32.20
CA TYR A 124 9.24 -9.53 -31.57
C TYR A 124 8.48 -10.53 -32.43
N TYR A 125 7.42 -10.13 -33.14
CA TYR A 125 6.59 -10.99 -34.00
C TYR A 125 6.85 -10.84 -35.51
N LYS A 126 8.02 -10.31 -35.92
CA LYS A 126 8.33 -10.00 -37.33
C LYS A 126 8.15 -11.16 -38.33
N ASP A 127 8.38 -12.39 -37.89
CA ASP A 127 8.21 -13.63 -38.66
C ASP A 127 6.74 -14.03 -38.84
N LEU A 128 5.84 -13.56 -37.98
CA LEU A 128 4.40 -13.79 -38.08
C LEU A 128 3.67 -12.63 -38.78
N LEU A 129 4.16 -11.41 -38.59
CA LEU A 129 3.51 -10.18 -39.05
C LEU A 129 4.12 -9.59 -40.33
N LEU A 130 5.23 -10.16 -40.83
CA LEU A 130 6.11 -9.53 -41.82
C LEU A 130 6.80 -8.27 -41.27
N GLU A 131 7.85 -7.80 -41.95
CA GLU A 131 8.63 -6.66 -41.49
C GLU A 131 7.84 -5.35 -41.67
N HIS A 132 7.39 -4.79 -40.56
CA HIS A 132 6.68 -3.51 -40.49
C HIS A 132 7.41 -2.52 -39.59
N ASN A 133 7.58 -1.29 -40.09
CA ASN A 133 8.12 -0.18 -39.32
C ASN A 133 7.04 0.89 -39.14
N ILE A 134 6.78 1.27 -37.89
CA ILE A 134 5.87 2.36 -37.56
C ILE A 134 6.50 3.67 -38.06
N SER A 135 5.82 4.36 -38.97
CA SER A 135 6.28 5.65 -39.52
C SER A 135 6.59 6.66 -38.40
N ASN A 136 7.60 7.50 -38.64
CA ASN A 136 7.89 8.64 -37.77
C ASN A 136 6.78 9.70 -37.79
N GLU A 137 5.87 9.65 -38.77
CA GLU A 137 4.71 10.54 -38.86
C GLU A 137 3.58 10.13 -37.90
N TYR A 138 3.57 8.87 -37.44
CA TYR A 138 2.64 8.41 -36.42
C TYR A 138 3.10 8.88 -35.04
N ASN A 139 2.44 9.95 -34.57
CA ASN A 139 2.80 10.67 -33.35
C ASN A 139 1.69 10.66 -32.28
N SER A 140 0.58 9.97 -32.53
CA SER A 140 -0.50 9.83 -31.54
C SER A 140 -0.76 8.36 -31.20
N ALA A 141 -1.00 8.10 -29.92
CA ALA A 141 -1.21 6.77 -29.38
C ALA A 141 -2.37 6.01 -30.04
N ASP A 142 -3.46 6.70 -30.38
CA ASP A 142 -4.62 6.12 -31.06
C ASP A 142 -4.30 5.64 -32.49
N ILE A 143 -3.50 6.40 -33.26
CA ILE A 143 -3.05 5.99 -34.60
C ILE A 143 -2.15 4.76 -34.49
N ILE A 144 -1.28 4.71 -33.48
CA ILE A 144 -0.41 3.55 -33.23
C ILE A 144 -1.23 2.29 -32.92
N VAL A 145 -2.25 2.40 -32.06
CA VAL A 145 -3.18 1.29 -31.77
C VAL A 145 -3.87 0.80 -33.04
N ASN A 146 -4.38 1.71 -33.86
CA ASN A 146 -5.03 1.37 -35.12
C ASN A 146 -4.08 0.68 -36.11
N TYR A 147 -2.81 1.11 -36.15
CA TYR A 147 -1.79 0.47 -36.97
C TYR A 147 -1.52 -0.97 -36.52
N VAL A 148 -1.31 -1.20 -35.20
CA VAL A 148 -1.11 -2.55 -34.65
C VAL A 148 -2.32 -3.43 -34.95
N LYS A 149 -3.54 -2.92 -34.73
CA LYS A 149 -4.78 -3.61 -35.07
C LYS A 149 -4.82 -4.04 -36.53
N MET A 150 -4.56 -3.12 -37.46
CA MET A 150 -4.59 -3.40 -38.89
C MET A 150 -3.61 -4.50 -39.28
N ILE A 151 -2.35 -4.40 -38.86
CA ILE A 151 -1.30 -5.37 -39.22
C ILE A 151 -1.62 -6.77 -38.66
N THR A 152 -2.03 -6.83 -37.40
CA THR A 152 -2.35 -8.11 -36.74
C THR A 152 -3.62 -8.74 -37.32
N ASN A 153 -4.62 -7.94 -37.69
CA ASN A 153 -5.85 -8.42 -38.30
C ASN A 153 -5.63 -8.96 -39.72
N VAL A 154 -4.88 -8.23 -40.57
CA VAL A 154 -4.51 -8.69 -41.91
C VAL A 154 -3.68 -9.99 -41.86
N SER A 155 -2.86 -10.14 -40.83
CA SER A 155 -2.07 -11.36 -40.60
C SER A 155 -2.88 -12.51 -39.99
N GLY A 156 -4.14 -12.28 -39.62
CA GLY A 156 -5.04 -13.31 -39.09
C GLY A 156 -4.74 -13.74 -37.66
N TYR A 157 -4.11 -12.88 -36.84
CA TYR A 157 -3.76 -13.20 -35.47
C TYR A 157 -4.55 -12.38 -34.44
N ASP A 158 -5.02 -13.07 -33.41
CA ASP A 158 -5.63 -12.46 -32.24
C ASP A 158 -4.56 -11.90 -31.28
N VAL A 159 -4.88 -10.76 -30.67
CA VAL A 159 -4.00 -10.02 -29.76
C VAL A 159 -4.55 -10.04 -28.35
N PHE A 160 -3.65 -10.29 -27.39
CA PHE A 160 -3.90 -10.05 -25.96
C PHE A 160 -3.11 -8.83 -25.52
N ILE A 161 -3.82 -7.75 -25.17
CA ILE A 161 -3.22 -6.52 -24.66
C ILE A 161 -3.04 -6.60 -23.13
N LEU A 162 -1.81 -6.38 -22.67
CA LEU A 162 -1.47 -6.26 -21.25
C LEU A 162 -1.07 -4.82 -20.95
N ILE A 163 -1.76 -4.15 -20.02
CA ILE A 163 -1.43 -2.77 -19.63
C ILE A 163 -1.02 -2.74 -18.16
N ASP A 164 0.22 -2.37 -17.88
CA ASP A 164 0.75 -2.19 -16.53
C ASP A 164 0.85 -0.71 -16.15
N GLU A 165 0.54 -0.43 -14.88
CA GLU A 165 0.53 0.91 -14.28
C GLU A 165 -0.24 1.96 -15.08
N TYR A 166 -1.45 1.62 -15.51
CA TYR A 166 -2.30 2.47 -16.38
C TYR A 166 -2.53 3.89 -15.84
N ASP A 167 -2.40 4.09 -14.53
CA ASP A 167 -2.65 5.30 -13.77
C ASP A 167 -1.36 6.01 -13.31
N ASN A 168 -0.16 5.54 -13.70
CA ASN A 168 1.09 6.10 -13.16
C ASN A 168 1.23 7.60 -13.40
N PHE A 169 0.97 8.05 -14.64
CA PHE A 169 1.06 9.48 -15.00
C PHE A 169 0.05 10.34 -14.24
N ALA A 170 -1.15 9.80 -13.99
CA ALA A 170 -2.17 10.46 -13.19
C ALA A 170 -1.68 10.67 -11.76
N ASN A 171 -1.16 9.61 -11.14
CA ASN A 171 -0.60 9.68 -9.78
C ASN A 171 0.54 10.71 -9.69
N GLU A 172 1.43 10.76 -10.67
CA GLU A 172 2.52 11.76 -10.72
C GLU A 172 2.01 13.20 -10.82
N LEU A 173 1.03 13.48 -11.69
CA LEU A 173 0.42 14.80 -11.83
C LEU A 173 -0.24 15.28 -10.53
N ILE A 174 -0.93 14.38 -9.84
CA ILE A 174 -1.59 14.70 -8.57
C ILE A 174 -0.54 14.98 -7.49
N THR A 175 0.54 14.19 -7.42
CA THR A 175 1.62 14.42 -6.42
C THR A 175 2.39 15.71 -6.66
N GLY A 176 2.51 16.14 -7.91
CA GLY A 176 3.24 17.35 -8.30
C GLY A 176 2.48 18.66 -8.07
N GLY A 177 1.27 18.63 -7.48
CA GLY A 177 0.44 19.82 -7.26
C GLY A 177 -0.11 20.45 -8.55
N LYS A 178 -0.06 19.73 -9.67
CA LYS A 178 -0.48 20.22 -11.00
C LYS A 178 -1.94 19.89 -11.31
N LYS A 179 -2.85 20.25 -10.39
CA LYS A 179 -4.28 19.96 -10.54
C LYS A 179 -4.87 20.56 -11.83
N PHE A 180 -4.46 21.78 -12.19
CA PHE A 180 -4.87 22.42 -13.45
C PHE A 180 -4.39 21.69 -14.70
N THR A 181 -3.17 21.12 -14.70
CA THR A 181 -2.68 20.32 -15.82
C THR A 181 -3.47 19.02 -15.93
N TYR A 182 -3.77 18.37 -14.80
CA TYR A 182 -4.62 17.18 -14.76
C TYR A 182 -6.02 17.45 -15.35
N GLU A 183 -6.67 18.55 -14.97
CA GLU A 183 -7.97 18.96 -15.50
C GLU A 183 -7.93 19.18 -17.02
N ALA A 184 -6.89 19.83 -17.56
CA ALA A 184 -6.72 20.03 -19.00
C ALA A 184 -6.51 18.71 -19.78
N ILE A 185 -5.82 17.73 -19.20
CA ILE A 185 -5.51 16.43 -19.83
C ILE A 185 -6.75 15.55 -19.99
N LEU A 186 -7.75 15.70 -19.12
CA LEU A 186 -8.88 14.76 -18.98
C LEU A 186 -10.25 15.37 -19.26
N HIS A 187 -10.39 16.70 -19.24
CA HIS A 187 -11.61 17.35 -19.71
C HIS A 187 -11.68 17.34 -21.25
N GLY A 188 -12.69 16.65 -21.81
CA GLY A 188 -13.01 16.64 -23.25
C GLY A 188 -12.70 15.32 -23.97
N GLU A 189 -12.18 15.42 -25.20
CA GLU A 189 -11.61 14.29 -25.98
C GLU A 189 -10.08 14.24 -25.85
N GLY A 190 -9.59 14.13 -24.60
CA GLY A 190 -8.15 14.05 -24.32
C GLY A 190 -7.47 12.82 -24.94
N PHE A 191 -6.16 12.89 -25.14
CA PHE A 191 -5.38 11.86 -25.84
C PHE A 191 -5.44 10.46 -25.17
N VAL A 192 -5.59 10.41 -23.83
CA VAL A 192 -5.77 9.15 -23.08
C VAL A 192 -7.08 8.47 -23.47
N LYS A 193 -8.17 9.24 -23.57
CA LYS A 193 -9.49 8.74 -23.97
C LYS A 193 -9.48 8.25 -25.42
N SER A 194 -8.82 8.97 -26.32
CA SER A 194 -8.66 8.55 -27.73
C SER A 194 -7.89 7.24 -27.85
N PHE A 195 -6.82 7.07 -27.07
CA PHE A 195 -6.06 5.82 -27.01
C PHE A 195 -6.95 4.63 -26.58
N TYR A 196 -7.69 4.76 -25.49
CA TYR A 196 -8.54 3.67 -25.02
C TYR A 196 -9.75 3.41 -25.92
N LYS A 197 -10.34 4.44 -26.55
CA LYS A 197 -11.36 4.27 -27.60
C LYS A 197 -10.82 3.42 -28.75
N ALA A 198 -9.60 3.71 -29.23
CA ALA A 198 -8.98 2.92 -30.30
C ALA A 198 -8.75 1.44 -29.88
N ILE A 199 -8.37 1.19 -28.62
CA ILE A 199 -8.26 -0.17 -28.09
C ILE A 199 -9.64 -0.85 -28.09
N LYS A 200 -10.67 -0.17 -27.59
CA LYS A 200 -12.04 -0.68 -27.59
C LYS A 200 -12.52 -0.99 -29.00
N ASP A 201 -12.26 -0.12 -29.96
CA ASP A 201 -12.64 -0.35 -31.36
C ASP A 201 -11.97 -1.61 -31.92
N GLY A 202 -10.73 -1.89 -31.51
CA GLY A 202 -10.03 -3.13 -31.87
C GLY A 202 -10.59 -4.40 -31.28
N THR A 203 -11.39 -4.32 -30.21
CA THR A 203 -12.06 -5.50 -29.63
C THR A 203 -13.17 -6.06 -30.51
N ASN A 204 -13.70 -5.27 -31.45
CA ASN A 204 -14.64 -5.75 -32.46
C ASN A 204 -13.95 -6.60 -33.54
N ASP A 205 -12.63 -6.49 -33.65
CA ASP A 205 -11.81 -7.18 -34.64
C ASP A 205 -11.03 -8.31 -33.96
N ASN A 206 -9.73 -8.13 -33.73
CA ASN A 206 -8.78 -9.16 -33.30
C ASN A 206 -8.16 -8.89 -31.92
N PHE A 207 -8.54 -7.83 -31.20
CA PHE A 207 -8.13 -7.64 -29.80
C PHE A 207 -9.05 -8.45 -28.88
N LYS A 208 -8.75 -9.74 -28.70
CA LYS A 208 -9.64 -10.68 -28.02
C LYS A 208 -9.57 -10.63 -26.50
N ARG A 209 -8.47 -10.15 -25.93
CA ARG A 209 -8.30 -10.02 -24.49
C ARG A 209 -7.56 -8.76 -24.10
N ILE A 210 -7.92 -8.23 -22.93
CA ILE A 210 -7.28 -7.07 -22.33
C ILE A 210 -7.16 -7.33 -20.83
N PHE A 211 -5.97 -7.14 -20.27
CA PHE A 211 -5.73 -7.22 -18.83
C PHE A 211 -4.94 -6.00 -18.39
N MET A 212 -5.54 -5.23 -17.51
CA MET A 212 -5.00 -3.95 -17.07
C MET A 212 -4.81 -3.92 -15.57
N THR A 213 -3.72 -3.29 -15.10
CA THR A 213 -3.52 -3.10 -13.67
C THR A 213 -3.01 -1.71 -13.30
N GLY A 214 -3.36 -1.26 -12.10
CA GLY A 214 -2.87 -0.01 -11.50
C GLY A 214 -3.04 0.07 -9.99
N VAL A 215 -3.05 1.28 -9.46
CA VAL A 215 -3.07 1.56 -8.01
C VAL A 215 -4.31 2.34 -7.56
N SER A 216 -4.92 3.13 -8.44
CA SER A 216 -5.99 4.07 -8.08
C SER A 216 -7.13 4.09 -9.10
N PRO A 217 -8.41 4.16 -8.67
CA PRO A 217 -9.56 4.21 -9.57
C PRO A 217 -9.82 5.58 -10.20
N ILE A 218 -9.01 6.60 -9.86
CA ILE A 218 -9.26 8.01 -10.25
C ILE A 218 -9.44 8.17 -11.77
N MET A 219 -8.60 7.47 -12.55
CA MET A 219 -8.63 7.50 -14.02
C MET A 219 -9.85 6.76 -14.61
N LEU A 220 -10.54 5.93 -13.83
CA LEU A 220 -11.59 5.06 -14.38
C LEU A 220 -12.80 5.84 -14.86
N ASP A 221 -13.21 6.88 -14.14
CA ASP A 221 -14.36 7.70 -14.56
C ASP A 221 -14.07 8.36 -15.93
N ASP A 222 -12.88 8.98 -16.05
CA ASP A 222 -12.40 9.62 -17.26
C ASP A 222 -12.24 8.61 -18.43
N MET A 223 -11.74 7.40 -18.14
CA MET A 223 -11.60 6.32 -19.12
C MET A 223 -12.93 5.68 -19.51
N THR A 224 -13.90 5.53 -18.61
CA THR A 224 -15.14 4.78 -18.89
C THR A 224 -15.99 5.43 -19.97
N SER A 225 -15.93 6.75 -20.14
CA SER A 225 -16.61 7.40 -21.27
C SER A 225 -16.03 7.01 -22.66
N GLY A 226 -14.81 6.46 -22.71
CA GLY A 226 -14.18 5.90 -23.93
C GLY A 226 -13.98 4.38 -23.90
N PHE A 227 -14.05 3.74 -22.71
CA PHE A 227 -13.60 2.36 -22.45
C PHE A 227 -14.50 1.61 -21.45
N ASN A 228 -15.82 1.77 -21.57
CA ASN A 228 -16.83 1.16 -20.68
C ASN A 228 -17.01 -0.37 -20.80
N ILE A 229 -16.16 -1.07 -21.54
CA ILE A 229 -16.26 -2.52 -21.75
C ILE A 229 -15.51 -3.33 -20.69
N THR A 230 -14.78 -2.66 -19.80
CA THR A 230 -13.94 -3.31 -18.79
C THR A 230 -14.70 -3.73 -17.56
N GLU A 231 -14.43 -4.95 -17.12
CA GLU A 231 -14.89 -5.50 -15.86
C GLU A 231 -13.85 -5.23 -14.76
N ASN A 232 -14.28 -4.60 -13.66
CA ASN A 232 -13.42 -4.29 -12.52
C ASN A 232 -13.40 -5.48 -11.55
N LEU A 233 -12.32 -6.25 -11.59
CA LEU A 233 -12.19 -7.48 -10.79
C LEU A 233 -11.55 -7.23 -9.41
N THR A 234 -11.40 -5.96 -9.02
CA THR A 234 -10.67 -5.57 -7.81
C THR A 234 -11.26 -6.17 -6.54
N ILE A 235 -12.59 -6.19 -6.44
CA ILE A 235 -13.31 -6.64 -5.24
C ILE A 235 -13.90 -8.04 -5.39
N GLU A 236 -13.54 -8.78 -6.44
CA GLU A 236 -14.06 -10.13 -6.66
C GLU A 236 -13.54 -11.13 -5.64
N GLU A 237 -14.44 -11.96 -5.11
CA GLU A 237 -14.16 -12.87 -3.99
C GLU A 237 -13.10 -13.91 -4.37
N GLU A 238 -13.29 -14.56 -5.50
CA GLU A 238 -12.39 -15.60 -6.02
C GLU A 238 -10.98 -15.06 -6.34
N LEU A 239 -10.85 -13.75 -6.51
CA LEU A 239 -9.63 -13.07 -6.95
C LEU A 239 -8.98 -12.25 -5.83
N ASN A 240 -9.49 -12.33 -4.59
CA ASN A 240 -8.93 -11.62 -3.44
C ASN A 240 -7.42 -11.91 -3.25
N SER A 241 -7.03 -13.17 -3.40
CA SER A 241 -5.67 -13.65 -3.11
C SER A 241 -4.79 -13.84 -4.36
N VAL A 242 -5.19 -13.26 -5.51
CA VAL A 242 -4.48 -13.42 -6.80
C VAL A 242 -3.04 -12.88 -6.76
N PHE A 243 -2.83 -11.77 -6.05
CA PHE A 243 -1.53 -11.12 -5.95
C PHE A 243 -0.83 -11.33 -4.60
N GLY A 244 -1.58 -11.37 -3.48
CA GLY A 244 -1.05 -11.52 -2.12
C GLY A 244 -0.73 -12.95 -1.71
N PHE A 245 -0.05 -13.14 -0.57
CA PHE A 245 0.12 -14.49 0.01
C PHE A 245 -0.95 -14.76 1.06
N THR A 246 -1.55 -15.94 1.03
CA THR A 246 -2.38 -16.44 2.12
C THR A 246 -1.51 -16.89 3.29
N LYS A 247 -2.12 -17.10 4.46
CA LYS A 247 -1.43 -17.65 5.63
C LYS A 247 -0.82 -19.03 5.35
N ASP A 248 -1.50 -19.86 4.57
CA ASP A 248 -1.00 -21.21 4.24
C ASP A 248 0.14 -21.17 3.22
N GLU A 249 0.08 -20.27 2.24
CA GLU A 249 1.21 -20.03 1.33
C GLU A 249 2.44 -19.52 2.11
N LEU A 250 2.25 -18.65 3.10
CA LEU A 250 3.36 -18.21 3.96
C LEU A 250 3.96 -19.35 4.78
N LYS A 251 3.13 -20.23 5.35
CA LYS A 251 3.62 -21.43 6.06
C LYS A 251 4.49 -22.28 5.15
N ILE A 252 4.04 -22.56 3.92
CA ILE A 252 4.81 -23.34 2.93
C ILE A 252 6.18 -22.69 2.66
N ILE A 253 6.25 -21.35 2.61
CA ILE A 253 7.52 -20.64 2.45
C ILE A 253 8.42 -20.82 3.67
N ILE A 254 7.88 -20.59 4.88
CA ILE A 254 8.64 -20.66 6.14
C ILE A 254 9.06 -22.09 6.48
N ASP A 255 8.29 -23.09 6.06
CA ASP A 255 8.63 -24.49 6.27
C ASP A 255 9.92 -24.90 5.55
N GLN A 256 10.29 -24.20 4.48
CA GLN A 256 11.57 -24.39 3.77
C GLN A 256 12.78 -23.79 4.50
N ILE A 257 12.56 -23.07 5.60
CA ILE A 257 13.60 -22.51 6.46
C ILE A 257 13.99 -23.55 7.51
N ASP A 258 15.30 -23.77 7.66
CA ASP A 258 15.86 -24.68 8.64
C ASP A 258 15.95 -24.02 10.02
N ILE A 259 14.82 -23.99 10.73
CA ILE A 259 14.64 -23.50 12.10
C ILE A 259 13.64 -24.39 12.84
N ASN A 260 13.61 -24.34 14.18
CA ASN A 260 12.70 -25.18 14.96
C ASN A 260 11.23 -24.73 14.83
N LYS A 261 10.28 -25.62 15.17
CA LYS A 261 8.85 -25.36 15.01
C LYS A 261 8.36 -24.13 15.79
N ASN A 262 8.82 -23.95 17.03
CA ASN A 262 8.40 -22.83 17.87
C ASN A 262 8.84 -21.49 17.26
N GLU A 263 10.05 -21.43 16.69
CA GLU A 263 10.55 -20.26 15.96
C GLU A 263 9.75 -20.00 14.69
N LYS A 264 9.37 -21.04 13.93
CA LYS A 264 8.50 -20.88 12.75
C LYS A 264 7.15 -20.26 13.12
N ASP A 265 6.52 -20.78 14.17
CA ASP A 265 5.21 -20.31 14.64
C ASP A 265 5.29 -18.85 15.11
N LEU A 266 6.35 -18.48 15.82
CA LEU A 266 6.62 -17.10 16.22
C LEU A 266 6.85 -16.19 15.00
N LEU A 267 7.64 -16.64 14.03
CA LEU A 267 7.94 -15.90 12.81
C LEU A 267 6.66 -15.61 12.01
N ILE A 268 5.81 -16.62 11.82
CA ILE A 268 4.51 -16.48 11.14
C ILE A 268 3.64 -15.47 11.87
N LYS A 269 3.58 -15.54 13.20
CA LYS A 269 2.77 -14.62 14.03
C LYS A 269 3.26 -13.18 13.89
N ASP A 270 4.57 -12.96 13.97
CA ASP A 270 5.15 -11.62 13.87
C ASP A 270 5.03 -11.06 12.45
N MET A 271 5.30 -11.87 11.43
CA MET A 271 5.06 -11.46 10.03
C MET A 271 3.59 -11.15 9.76
N ALA A 272 2.65 -11.85 10.41
CA ALA A 272 1.24 -11.53 10.29
C ALA A 272 0.91 -10.16 10.90
N PHE A 273 1.49 -9.85 12.06
CA PHE A 273 1.34 -8.55 12.70
C PHE A 273 1.91 -7.39 11.86
N TYR A 274 3.05 -7.59 11.21
CA TYR A 274 3.69 -6.56 10.40
C TYR A 274 3.17 -6.45 8.96
N TYR A 275 2.76 -7.55 8.32
CA TYR A 275 2.59 -7.60 6.85
C TYR A 275 1.26 -8.19 6.36
N ASN A 276 0.47 -8.85 7.21
CA ASN A 276 -0.85 -9.35 6.85
C ASN A 276 -1.93 -8.25 6.96
N GLY A 277 -3.18 -8.61 6.73
CA GLY A 277 -4.34 -7.77 7.03
C GLY A 277 -5.05 -7.25 5.79
N TYR A 278 -4.46 -7.36 4.60
CA TYR A 278 -5.09 -6.88 3.37
C TYR A 278 -6.23 -7.81 2.94
N LYS A 279 -7.42 -7.26 2.79
CA LYS A 279 -8.65 -7.93 2.37
C LYS A 279 -9.39 -7.03 1.38
N PHE A 280 -9.66 -7.56 0.19
CA PHE A 280 -10.24 -6.81 -0.93
C PHE A 280 -11.71 -7.15 -1.18
N ASN A 281 -12.16 -8.32 -0.73
CA ASN A 281 -13.57 -8.70 -0.69
C ASN A 281 -13.99 -9.00 0.76
N LYS A 282 -15.19 -8.58 1.15
CA LYS A 282 -15.74 -8.76 2.51
C LYS A 282 -15.87 -10.22 2.98
N ASN A 283 -16.04 -11.17 2.06
CA ASN A 283 -16.20 -12.59 2.35
C ASN A 283 -14.86 -13.37 2.34
N ALA A 284 -13.78 -12.76 1.87
CA ALA A 284 -12.51 -13.44 1.69
C ALA A 284 -11.61 -13.40 2.94
N GLU A 285 -10.53 -14.18 2.92
CA GLU A 285 -9.48 -14.11 3.94
C GLU A 285 -8.52 -12.92 3.71
N THR A 286 -7.75 -12.59 4.74
CA THR A 286 -6.67 -11.60 4.63
C THR A 286 -5.45 -12.20 3.95
N VAL A 287 -4.71 -11.36 3.23
CA VAL A 287 -3.46 -11.70 2.57
C VAL A 287 -2.32 -10.79 3.01
N PHE A 288 -1.12 -11.34 2.92
CA PHE A 288 0.14 -10.67 3.18
C PHE A 288 0.60 -9.92 1.94
N ASN A 289 1.22 -8.75 2.15
CA ASN A 289 1.94 -8.05 1.10
C ASN A 289 3.17 -8.88 0.65
N PRO A 290 3.25 -9.29 -0.63
CA PRO A 290 4.34 -10.15 -1.12
C PRO A 290 5.73 -9.53 -1.02
N ASP A 291 5.87 -8.24 -1.37
CA ASP A 291 7.19 -7.57 -1.39
C ASP A 291 7.74 -7.41 0.02
N MET A 292 6.91 -6.97 0.97
CA MET A 292 7.30 -6.88 2.39
C MET A 292 7.64 -8.25 2.99
N THR A 293 6.87 -9.28 2.64
CA THR A 293 7.15 -10.67 3.05
C THR A 293 8.50 -11.13 2.53
N MET A 294 8.78 -10.91 1.24
CA MET A 294 10.04 -11.30 0.61
C MET A 294 11.22 -10.48 1.13
N TYR A 295 11.04 -9.19 1.42
CA TYR A 295 12.04 -8.34 2.06
C TYR A 295 12.45 -8.90 3.42
N PHE A 296 11.47 -9.24 4.27
CA PHE A 296 11.71 -9.79 5.58
C PHE A 296 12.48 -11.11 5.49
N LEU A 297 12.00 -12.03 4.66
CA LEU A 297 12.63 -13.35 4.48
C LEU A 297 14.06 -13.25 3.94
N LYS A 298 14.29 -12.36 2.97
CA LYS A 298 15.63 -12.13 2.41
C LYS A 298 16.63 -11.71 3.49
N ASN A 299 16.24 -10.77 4.36
CA ASN A 299 17.09 -10.29 5.45
C ASN A 299 17.27 -11.36 6.54
N TYR A 300 16.17 -12.01 6.95
CA TYR A 300 16.20 -13.04 7.97
C TYR A 300 17.08 -14.23 7.56
N LEU A 301 16.99 -14.68 6.31
CA LEU A 301 17.83 -15.78 5.81
C LEU A 301 19.31 -15.43 5.75
N ARG A 302 19.63 -14.16 5.44
CA ARG A 302 21.01 -13.69 5.32
C ARG A 302 21.69 -13.50 6.68
N TYR A 303 20.96 -12.91 7.64
CA TYR A 303 21.55 -12.47 8.91
C TYR A 303 21.09 -13.28 10.12
N LYS A 304 20.14 -14.21 9.95
CA LYS A 304 19.56 -15.03 11.03
C LYS A 304 18.98 -14.21 12.18
N ARG A 305 18.51 -12.99 11.86
CA ARG A 305 17.85 -12.06 12.78
C ARG A 305 16.80 -11.26 12.02
N TYR A 306 15.88 -10.66 12.76
CA TYR A 306 14.85 -9.79 12.18
C TYR A 306 15.50 -8.58 11.50
N PRO A 307 14.90 -8.05 10.42
CA PRO A 307 15.33 -6.78 9.84
C PRO A 307 15.30 -5.66 10.89
N GLU A 308 16.33 -4.82 10.92
CA GLU A 308 16.36 -3.63 11.79
C GLU A 308 15.17 -2.72 11.46
N GLU A 309 14.98 -2.43 10.17
CA GLU A 309 13.77 -1.78 9.65
C GLU A 309 12.77 -2.81 9.14
N MET A 310 11.53 -2.75 9.60
CA MET A 310 10.48 -3.69 9.19
C MET A 310 9.90 -3.37 7.80
N ILE A 311 10.36 -2.32 7.12
CA ILE A 311 9.87 -1.92 5.81
C ILE A 311 11.06 -1.62 4.90
N ASP A 312 10.96 -2.02 3.63
CA ASP A 312 11.92 -1.59 2.61
C ASP A 312 11.82 -0.09 2.34
N PHE A 313 12.97 0.55 2.11
CA PHE A 313 13.06 1.98 1.85
C PHE A 313 12.23 2.44 0.64
N ASN A 314 12.19 1.64 -0.44
CA ASN A 314 11.42 2.00 -1.62
C ASN A 314 9.93 1.81 -1.39
N VAL A 315 9.51 0.74 -0.67
CA VAL A 315 8.11 0.58 -0.23
C VAL A 315 7.68 1.78 0.61
N ARG A 316 8.53 2.18 1.57
CA ARG A 316 8.30 3.35 2.43
C ARG A 316 8.15 4.63 1.60
N THR A 317 9.02 4.83 0.61
CA THR A 317 8.95 5.99 -0.31
C THR A 317 7.65 5.99 -1.14
N ASP A 318 7.25 4.83 -1.65
CA ASP A 318 6.01 4.67 -2.41
C ASP A 318 4.77 5.04 -1.58
N TYR A 319 4.68 4.49 -0.36
CA TYR A 319 3.60 4.82 0.56
C TYR A 319 3.65 6.28 1.04
N GLY A 320 4.84 6.85 1.25
CA GLY A 320 4.98 8.27 1.61
C GLY A 320 4.42 9.20 0.52
N ARG A 321 4.72 8.94 -0.76
CA ARG A 321 4.13 9.70 -1.87
C ARG A 321 2.61 9.58 -1.92
N ILE A 322 2.11 8.37 -1.74
CA ILE A 322 0.68 8.04 -1.71
C ILE A 322 -0.02 8.72 -0.52
N ASN A 323 0.62 8.75 0.64
CA ASN A 323 0.06 9.43 1.80
C ASN A 323 0.07 10.93 1.65
N LYS A 324 1.08 11.53 1.02
CA LYS A 324 1.04 12.96 0.69
C LYS A 324 -0.16 13.31 -0.18
N LEU A 325 -0.53 12.45 -1.14
CA LEU A 325 -1.78 12.61 -1.89
C LEU A 325 -2.99 12.61 -0.98
N ALA A 326 -3.06 11.64 -0.07
CA ALA A 326 -4.19 11.53 0.84
C ALA A 326 -4.24 12.69 1.87
N MET A 327 -3.08 13.20 2.30
CA MET A 327 -2.98 14.28 3.29
C MET A 327 -3.28 15.67 2.72
N ASN A 328 -3.31 15.83 1.39
CA ASN A 328 -3.81 17.03 0.72
C ASN A 328 -5.36 17.12 0.74
N PHE A 329 -6.05 16.19 1.40
CA PHE A 329 -7.49 16.27 1.62
C PHE A 329 -7.85 17.44 2.53
N ASN A 330 -8.96 18.11 2.22
CA ASN A 330 -9.38 19.34 2.90
C ASN A 330 -9.74 19.11 4.38
N ASP A 331 -10.15 17.89 4.75
CA ASP A 331 -10.54 17.53 6.12
C ASP A 331 -9.50 16.67 6.84
N GLU A 332 -8.58 17.33 7.52
CA GLU A 332 -7.55 16.70 8.37
C GLU A 332 -8.12 16.01 9.62
N SER A 333 -9.36 16.35 10.03
CA SER A 333 -9.99 15.74 11.20
C SER A 333 -10.31 14.27 10.94
N LEU A 334 -10.66 13.92 9.70
CA LEU A 334 -10.97 12.57 9.28
C LEU A 334 -9.75 11.64 9.35
N ILE A 335 -8.58 12.11 8.89
CA ILE A 335 -7.32 11.35 9.00
C ILE A 335 -6.96 11.14 10.47
N THR A 336 -7.09 12.19 11.27
CA THR A 336 -6.84 12.13 12.72
C THR A 336 -7.76 11.11 13.40
N ASP A 337 -9.05 11.08 13.03
CA ASP A 337 -10.01 10.11 13.55
C ASP A 337 -9.69 8.67 13.11
N ILE A 338 -9.26 8.45 11.86
CA ILE A 338 -8.82 7.13 11.36
C ILE A 338 -7.61 6.62 12.15
N ILE A 339 -6.61 7.47 12.39
CA ILE A 339 -5.39 7.04 13.10
C ILE A 339 -5.69 6.75 14.58
N ASN A 340 -6.57 7.53 15.20
CA ASN A 340 -6.97 7.33 16.60
C ASN A 340 -7.85 6.09 16.77
N LYS A 341 -9.00 6.02 16.07
CA LYS A 341 -9.96 4.91 16.19
C LYS A 341 -9.45 3.61 15.54
N GLY A 342 -8.49 3.72 14.62
CA GLY A 342 -7.99 2.61 13.80
C GLY A 342 -8.91 2.20 12.66
N GLU A 343 -10.16 2.66 12.65
CA GLU A 343 -11.22 2.23 11.74
C GLU A 343 -12.17 3.36 11.31
N THR A 344 -12.84 3.16 10.19
CA THR A 344 -13.86 4.07 9.64
C THR A 344 -14.88 3.30 8.80
N SER A 345 -16.13 3.75 8.80
CA SER A 345 -17.20 3.17 7.99
C SER A 345 -17.40 3.98 6.71
N THR A 346 -17.59 3.32 5.56
CA THR A 346 -17.84 3.97 4.26
C THR A 346 -18.65 3.07 3.33
N LYS A 347 -19.37 3.66 2.39
CA LYS A 347 -19.71 2.97 1.15
C LYS A 347 -18.47 2.96 0.25
N LEU A 348 -18.09 1.78 -0.24
CA LEU A 348 -16.93 1.65 -1.12
C LEU A 348 -17.31 2.10 -2.53
N VAL A 349 -16.67 3.16 -3.01
CA VAL A 349 -16.91 3.73 -4.33
C VAL A 349 -15.87 3.19 -5.31
N GLU A 350 -16.30 2.47 -6.33
CA GLU A 350 -15.40 1.81 -7.28
C GLU A 350 -14.81 2.73 -8.34
N LYS A 351 -15.47 3.85 -8.63
CA LYS A 351 -15.10 4.80 -9.70
C LYS A 351 -15.44 6.21 -9.25
N PHE A 352 -14.47 7.12 -9.33
CA PHE A 352 -14.63 8.54 -9.03
C PHE A 352 -13.52 9.33 -9.72
N ASN A 353 -13.77 10.60 -10.03
CA ASN A 353 -12.79 11.49 -10.66
C ASN A 353 -12.01 12.32 -9.60
N ILE A 354 -10.99 13.05 -10.05
CA ILE A 354 -10.15 13.88 -9.17
C ILE A 354 -10.94 15.00 -8.46
N ASN A 355 -12.00 15.50 -9.08
CA ASN A 355 -12.72 16.69 -8.62
C ASN A 355 -13.61 16.35 -7.42
N SER A 356 -14.20 15.16 -7.43
CA SER A 356 -14.95 14.62 -6.30
C SER A 356 -14.03 13.98 -5.25
N MET A 357 -12.83 13.53 -5.62
CA MET A 357 -11.92 12.82 -4.71
C MET A 357 -11.57 13.60 -3.43
N TYR A 358 -11.40 14.93 -3.50
CA TYR A 358 -11.01 15.76 -2.35
C TYR A 358 -12.18 16.39 -1.58
N ASN A 359 -13.39 16.30 -2.13
CA ASN A 359 -14.58 16.96 -1.57
C ASN A 359 -15.60 15.95 -1.06
N ASP A 360 -15.53 14.70 -1.51
CA ASP A 360 -16.38 13.61 -1.08
C ASP A 360 -15.62 12.69 -0.12
N THR A 361 -16.18 12.53 1.07
CA THR A 361 -15.61 11.71 2.14
C THR A 361 -15.57 10.21 1.79
N GLU A 362 -16.56 9.69 1.07
CA GLU A 362 -16.60 8.28 0.67
C GLU A 362 -15.54 7.98 -0.39
N ASN A 363 -15.35 8.89 -1.36
CA ASN A 363 -14.28 8.76 -2.36
C ASN A 363 -12.91 8.76 -1.72
N PHE A 364 -12.69 9.62 -0.72
CA PHE A 364 -11.43 9.67 0.01
C PHE A 364 -11.13 8.38 0.79
N LYS A 365 -12.11 7.87 1.54
CA LYS A 365 -11.97 6.59 2.27
C LYS A 365 -11.75 5.42 1.31
N SER A 366 -12.45 5.42 0.18
CA SER A 366 -12.28 4.42 -0.88
C SER A 366 -10.90 4.51 -1.52
N LEU A 367 -10.38 5.71 -1.76
CA LEU A 367 -9.03 5.92 -2.25
C LEU A 367 -7.99 5.31 -1.28
N LEU A 368 -8.09 5.59 0.01
CA LEU A 368 -7.20 5.00 1.03
C LEU A 368 -7.23 3.46 0.99
N PHE A 369 -8.39 2.86 0.72
CA PHE A 369 -8.50 1.40 0.53
C PHE A 369 -7.72 0.92 -0.70
N TYR A 370 -7.92 1.52 -1.87
CA TYR A 370 -7.23 1.12 -3.12
C TYR A 370 -5.71 1.31 -3.04
N LEU A 371 -5.28 2.37 -2.35
CA LEU A 371 -3.88 2.67 -2.08
C LEU A 371 -3.22 1.70 -1.08
N GLY A 372 -4.00 0.87 -0.38
CA GLY A 372 -3.52 -0.09 0.62
C GLY A 372 -3.24 0.53 1.99
N MET A 373 -3.73 1.75 2.22
CA MET A 373 -3.65 2.43 3.51
C MET A 373 -4.74 1.97 4.47
N LEU A 374 -5.89 1.58 3.92
CA LEU A 374 -6.98 0.94 4.64
C LEU A 374 -7.35 -0.39 3.98
N THR A 375 -8.07 -1.23 4.73
CA THR A 375 -8.52 -2.53 4.27
C THR A 375 -9.81 -2.95 4.94
N ILE A 376 -10.53 -3.92 4.37
CA ILE A 376 -11.81 -4.38 4.92
C ILE A 376 -11.58 -5.12 6.24
N LYS A 377 -12.18 -4.62 7.33
CA LYS A 377 -12.22 -5.27 8.65
C LYS A 377 -13.57 -5.91 8.94
N GLY A 378 -14.64 -5.35 8.40
CA GLY A 378 -15.99 -5.84 8.64
C GLY A 378 -17.04 -5.18 7.74
N VAL A 379 -18.30 -5.47 8.03
CA VAL A 379 -19.47 -4.94 7.33
C VAL A 379 -20.47 -4.49 8.38
N GLU A 380 -20.96 -3.27 8.24
CA GLU A 380 -21.99 -2.67 9.09
C GLU A 380 -23.19 -2.29 8.24
N ALA A 381 -24.23 -3.12 8.28
CA ALA A 381 -25.40 -3.00 7.41
C ALA A 381 -24.99 -2.90 5.92
N ASN A 382 -25.14 -1.71 5.31
CA ASN A 382 -24.81 -1.45 3.91
C ASN A 382 -23.40 -0.88 3.71
N ASN A 383 -22.67 -0.59 4.79
CA ASN A 383 -21.34 0.00 4.76
C ASN A 383 -20.24 -1.03 5.02
N ILE A 384 -19.06 -0.74 4.51
CA ILE A 384 -17.84 -1.50 4.79
C ILE A 384 -17.08 -0.77 5.90
N VAL A 385 -16.68 -1.53 6.91
CA VAL A 385 -15.74 -1.05 7.94
C VAL A 385 -14.33 -1.25 7.41
N LEU A 386 -13.65 -0.13 7.22
CA LEU A 386 -12.26 -0.06 6.77
C LEU A 386 -11.36 0.24 7.97
N GLY A 387 -10.21 -0.44 8.06
CA GLY A 387 -9.22 -0.18 9.10
C GLY A 387 -7.79 -0.30 8.60
N ILE A 388 -6.83 0.14 9.41
CA ILE A 388 -5.41 0.06 9.07
C ILE A 388 -5.00 -1.43 8.96
N PRO A 389 -4.36 -1.87 7.86
CA PRO A 389 -4.13 -3.29 7.60
C PRO A 389 -3.20 -3.94 8.60
N ASN A 390 -2.06 -3.31 8.91
CA ASN A 390 -1.02 -3.84 9.78
C ASN A 390 -0.18 -2.73 10.42
N TYR A 391 0.74 -3.14 11.30
CA TYR A 391 1.60 -2.21 12.05
C TYR A 391 2.53 -1.39 11.16
N VAL A 392 2.99 -1.94 10.03
CA VAL A 392 3.84 -1.19 9.09
C VAL A 392 3.09 0.00 8.54
N ILE A 393 1.85 -0.17 8.07
CA ILE A 393 1.03 0.94 7.59
C ILE A 393 0.68 1.93 8.71
N LYS A 394 0.45 1.44 9.93
CA LYS A 394 0.24 2.29 11.12
C LYS A 394 1.43 3.22 11.38
N ASN A 395 2.66 2.70 11.30
CA ASN A 395 3.88 3.49 11.41
C ASN A 395 3.98 4.57 10.32
N ILE A 396 3.62 4.26 9.08
CA ILE A 396 3.67 5.25 7.98
C ILE A 396 2.70 6.41 8.26
N TYR A 397 1.52 6.16 8.81
CA TYR A 397 0.61 7.23 9.23
C TYR A 397 1.24 8.18 10.26
N TRP A 398 1.95 7.63 11.25
CA TRP A 398 2.66 8.45 12.24
C TRP A 398 3.82 9.23 11.64
N GLU A 399 4.63 8.62 10.77
CA GLU A 399 5.73 9.31 10.09
C GLU A 399 5.26 10.50 9.25
N GLU A 400 4.13 10.37 8.57
CA GLU A 400 3.59 11.47 7.76
C GLU A 400 3.00 12.59 8.63
N PHE A 401 2.36 12.25 9.76
CA PHE A 401 1.96 13.26 10.75
C PHE A 401 3.18 13.98 11.35
N TYR A 402 4.29 13.25 11.56
CA TYR A 402 5.57 13.83 12.00
C TYR A 402 6.09 14.83 10.98
N ASN A 403 6.16 14.44 9.71
CA ASN A 403 6.65 15.28 8.63
C ASN A 403 5.86 16.58 8.54
N LYS A 404 4.54 16.52 8.69
CA LYS A 404 3.67 17.69 8.68
C LYS A 404 3.93 18.66 9.83
N ILE A 405 4.12 18.14 11.06
CA ILE A 405 4.50 18.98 12.19
C ILE A 405 5.88 19.59 11.92
N ASN A 406 6.83 18.78 11.46
CA ASN A 406 8.20 19.19 11.21
C ASN A 406 8.31 20.28 10.13
N GLU A 407 7.45 20.27 9.10
CA GLU A 407 7.36 21.33 8.08
C GLU A 407 6.99 22.69 8.69
N ASN A 408 6.18 22.71 9.75
CA ASN A 408 5.73 23.94 10.41
C ASN A 408 6.71 24.48 11.44
N ILE A 409 7.31 23.61 12.27
CA ILE A 409 8.09 24.03 13.46
C ILE A 409 9.57 23.63 13.47
N LYS A 410 10.05 22.86 12.46
CA LYS A 410 11.44 22.38 12.35
C LYS A 410 11.96 21.68 13.62
N LEU A 411 11.54 20.44 13.79
CA LEU A 411 11.90 19.56 14.90
C LEU A 411 13.37 19.10 14.84
N ASP A 412 13.99 18.94 16.01
CA ASP A 412 15.32 18.35 16.16
C ASP A 412 15.20 16.85 16.45
N ASN A 413 15.30 16.04 15.38
CA ASN A 413 15.20 14.58 15.48
C ASN A 413 16.23 13.99 16.46
N SER A 414 17.41 14.62 16.61
CA SER A 414 18.46 14.10 17.47
C SER A 414 18.09 14.24 18.95
N LYS A 415 17.48 15.37 19.34
CA LYS A 415 16.97 15.58 20.70
C LYS A 415 15.83 14.63 21.03
N ILE A 416 14.89 14.47 20.11
CA ILE A 416 13.75 13.56 20.29
C ILE A 416 14.26 12.13 20.48
N ALA A 417 15.11 11.62 19.58
CA ALA A 417 15.68 10.28 19.69
C ALA A 417 16.50 10.09 20.99
N ASN A 418 17.31 11.09 21.37
CA ASN A 418 18.06 11.05 22.63
C ASN A 418 17.13 11.01 23.87
N SER A 419 16.01 11.73 23.86
CA SER A 419 15.02 11.69 24.94
C SER A 419 14.37 10.31 25.08
N ILE A 420 14.03 9.67 23.96
CA ILE A 420 13.46 8.31 23.92
C ILE A 420 14.51 7.27 24.34
N SER A 421 15.77 7.48 23.98
CA SER A 421 16.90 6.68 24.44
C SER A 421 17.00 6.66 25.97
N LYS A 422 16.83 7.81 26.63
CA LYS A 422 16.78 7.89 28.11
C LYS A 422 15.58 7.15 28.69
N MET A 423 14.41 7.22 28.03
CA MET A 423 13.25 6.42 28.43
C MET A 423 13.57 4.93 28.44
N ARG A 424 14.25 4.39 27.42
CA ARG A 424 14.53 2.95 27.30
C ARG A 424 15.74 2.46 28.09
N VAL A 425 16.75 3.30 28.33
CA VAL A 425 18.00 2.90 29.01
C VAL A 425 17.97 3.20 30.51
N SER A 426 17.56 4.40 30.91
CA SER A 426 17.56 4.84 32.32
C SER A 426 16.16 4.87 32.93
N GLY A 427 15.11 4.68 32.13
CA GLY A 427 13.73 4.76 32.61
C GLY A 427 13.37 6.20 33.01
N ASP A 428 13.94 7.19 32.32
CA ASP A 428 13.65 8.60 32.55
C ASP A 428 12.91 9.20 31.35
N ILE A 429 11.67 9.61 31.58
CA ILE A 429 10.74 10.18 30.60
C ILE A 429 10.70 11.72 30.65
N THR A 430 11.30 12.34 31.68
CA THR A 430 11.20 13.79 31.89
C THR A 430 11.72 14.58 30.69
N HIS A 431 12.85 14.17 30.11
CA HIS A 431 13.40 14.77 28.90
C HIS A 431 12.48 14.69 27.69
N PHE A 432 11.74 13.59 27.52
CA PHE A 432 10.77 13.49 26.43
C PHE A 432 9.61 14.47 26.64
N ILE A 433 9.15 14.64 27.89
CA ILE A 433 8.12 15.62 28.23
C ILE A 433 8.60 17.07 28.03
N GLU A 434 9.87 17.36 28.31
CA GLU A 434 10.46 18.68 28.04
C GLU A 434 10.45 19.01 26.54
N GLU A 435 10.89 18.07 25.69
CA GLU A 435 10.84 18.23 24.24
C GLU A 435 9.40 18.37 23.74
N PHE A 436 8.50 17.51 24.23
CA PHE A 436 7.07 17.59 23.91
C PHE A 436 6.46 18.96 24.30
N LYS A 437 6.80 19.48 25.49
CA LYS A 437 6.33 20.80 25.96
C LYS A 437 6.86 21.94 25.09
N ASN A 438 8.10 21.86 24.62
CA ASN A 438 8.66 22.87 23.71
C ASN A 438 7.91 22.86 22.37
N ILE A 439 7.66 21.67 21.83
CA ILE A 439 6.89 21.48 20.59
C ILE A 439 5.49 22.09 20.73
N LEU A 440 4.79 21.84 21.84
CA LEU A 440 3.46 22.41 22.07
C LEU A 440 3.42 23.94 22.09
N LYS A 441 4.50 24.60 22.54
CA LYS A 441 4.58 26.07 22.57
C LYS A 441 4.73 26.67 21.18
N ASP A 442 5.41 25.97 20.28
CA ASP A 442 5.72 26.41 18.93
C ASP A 442 4.56 26.17 17.94
N LEU A 443 3.53 25.42 18.35
CA LEU A 443 2.32 25.20 17.55
C LEU A 443 1.56 26.50 17.28
N SER A 444 1.02 26.61 16.06
CA SER A 444 0.33 27.81 15.58
C SER A 444 -1.07 27.96 16.18
N ASN A 445 -1.64 29.16 16.12
CA ASN A 445 -3.03 29.41 16.56
C ASN A 445 -4.08 28.58 15.79
N ARG A 446 -3.76 28.12 14.57
CA ARG A 446 -4.63 27.21 13.79
C ARG A 446 -4.62 25.80 14.34
N ASP A 447 -3.47 25.33 14.83
CA ASP A 447 -3.34 24.03 15.51
C ASP A 447 -4.09 24.04 16.86
N LEU A 448 -4.13 25.21 17.52
CA LEU A 448 -4.83 25.40 18.81
C LEU A 448 -6.35 25.32 18.71
N MET A 449 -6.94 25.62 17.54
CA MET A 449 -8.40 25.46 17.33
C MET A 449 -8.86 24.00 17.44
N ARG A 450 -7.93 23.04 17.34
CA ARG A 450 -8.19 21.60 17.34
C ARG A 450 -7.54 20.88 18.53
N PHE A 451 -7.09 21.65 19.52
CA PHE A 451 -6.31 21.11 20.63
C PHE A 451 -7.22 20.41 21.66
N ASP A 452 -7.29 19.10 21.52
CA ASP A 452 -7.96 18.18 22.45
C ASP A 452 -7.04 17.02 22.83
N GLU A 453 -7.54 16.09 23.66
CA GLU A 453 -6.78 14.92 24.11
C GLU A 453 -6.27 14.06 22.94
N LYS A 454 -7.09 13.91 21.88
CA LYS A 454 -6.73 13.13 20.69
C LYS A 454 -5.57 13.75 19.92
N TYR A 455 -5.59 15.07 19.76
CA TYR A 455 -4.53 15.77 19.05
C TYR A 455 -3.21 15.72 19.84
N VAL A 456 -3.27 15.92 21.16
CA VAL A 456 -2.13 15.77 22.09
C VAL A 456 -1.54 14.36 21.99
N LYS A 457 -2.40 13.33 22.03
CA LYS A 457 -2.01 11.92 21.87
C LYS A 457 -1.31 11.69 20.54
N MET A 458 -1.84 12.24 19.45
CA MET A 458 -1.28 12.09 18.11
C MET A 458 0.15 12.64 18.03
N ILE A 459 0.40 13.82 18.61
CA ILE A 459 1.75 14.40 18.67
C ILE A 459 2.69 13.46 19.42
N ILE A 460 2.29 12.97 20.60
CA ILE A 460 3.12 12.07 21.40
C ILE A 460 3.44 10.77 20.64
N LEU A 461 2.44 10.09 20.05
CA LEU A 461 2.64 8.87 19.28
C LEU A 461 3.62 9.08 18.13
N THR A 462 3.48 10.22 17.45
CA THR A 462 4.28 10.62 16.31
C THR A 462 5.74 10.90 16.70
N LEU A 463 5.98 11.57 17.84
CA LEU A 463 7.33 11.79 18.36
C LEU A 463 7.99 10.48 18.80
N LEU A 464 7.22 9.59 19.45
CA LEU A 464 7.70 8.28 19.88
C LEU A 464 8.09 7.38 18.70
N ALA A 465 7.43 7.55 17.54
CA ALA A 465 7.75 6.81 16.32
C ALA A 465 9.12 7.16 15.72
N VAL A 466 9.71 8.32 16.07
CA VAL A 466 10.99 8.81 15.51
C VAL A 466 12.17 7.87 15.79
N ASP A 467 12.32 7.38 17.02
CA ASP A 467 13.41 6.46 17.40
C ASP A 467 13.15 5.03 16.90
N ASN A 468 11.88 4.70 16.63
CA ASN A 468 11.42 3.40 16.10
C ASN A 468 11.90 2.17 16.92
N THR A 469 12.38 2.33 18.16
CA THR A 469 12.86 1.23 19.02
C THR A 469 11.75 0.56 19.83
N TYR A 470 10.67 1.30 20.12
CA TYR A 470 9.48 0.78 20.78
C TYR A 470 8.43 0.32 19.79
N LEU A 471 7.71 -0.74 20.16
CA LEU A 471 6.43 -1.10 19.58
C LEU A 471 5.35 -0.30 20.30
N ILE A 472 4.73 0.62 19.57
CA ILE A 472 3.74 1.56 20.11
C ILE A 472 2.35 0.92 19.99
N ASN A 473 1.78 0.56 21.13
CA ASN A 473 0.41 0.08 21.20
C ASN A 473 -0.51 1.20 21.71
N SER A 474 -1.35 1.72 20.83
CA SER A 474 -2.38 2.72 21.14
C SER A 474 -3.76 2.08 20.94
N GLU A 475 -4.64 2.21 21.94
CA GLU A 475 -6.04 1.74 21.96
C GLU A 475 -6.22 0.23 21.74
N LEU A 476 -5.78 -0.46 22.79
CA LEU A 476 -5.92 -1.86 23.19
C LEU A 476 -7.18 -2.74 23.04
N GLU A 477 -8.25 -2.50 22.26
CA GLU A 477 -9.23 -3.58 21.90
C GLU A 477 -9.40 -4.78 22.86
N ASN A 478 -9.86 -4.61 24.12
CA ASN A 478 -10.28 -5.67 25.06
C ASN A 478 -11.05 -5.14 26.30
N ASN A 479 -12.36 -5.39 26.34
CA ASN A 479 -13.29 -5.69 27.43
C ASN A 479 -13.15 -5.12 28.88
N ASN A 480 -12.19 -4.26 29.28
CA ASN A 480 -12.10 -3.69 30.63
C ASN A 480 -11.32 -2.34 30.76
N GLY A 481 -11.15 -1.58 29.66
CA GLY A 481 -10.52 -0.25 29.64
C GLY A 481 -9.03 -0.27 29.25
N TYR A 482 -8.51 0.87 28.73
CA TYR A 482 -7.16 0.98 28.12
C TYR A 482 -6.31 2.09 28.71
N SER A 483 -5.01 1.81 28.89
CA SER A 483 -4.00 2.88 28.92
C SER A 483 -3.89 3.52 27.54
N ASP A 484 -3.73 4.83 27.47
CA ASP A 484 -3.63 5.53 26.18
C ASP A 484 -2.50 5.02 25.28
N ILE A 485 -1.33 4.77 25.86
CA ILE A 485 -0.12 4.36 25.12
C ILE A 485 0.65 3.32 25.92
N TYR A 486 0.92 2.17 25.31
CA TYR A 486 1.84 1.16 25.83
C TYR A 486 3.03 1.00 24.89
N LEU A 487 4.23 1.31 25.40
CA LEU A 487 5.50 1.15 24.71
C LEU A 487 6.14 -0.17 25.10
N LYS A 488 6.02 -1.13 24.19
CA LYS A 488 6.58 -2.47 24.35
C LYS A 488 7.94 -2.57 23.66
N THR A 489 8.81 -3.41 24.18
CA THR A 489 10.10 -3.71 23.55
C THR A 489 9.89 -4.40 22.20
N LYS A 490 10.51 -3.86 21.14
CA LYS A 490 10.62 -4.57 19.86
C LYS A 490 11.65 -5.68 19.94
N ILE A 491 11.38 -6.79 19.26
CA ILE A 491 12.26 -7.96 19.28
C ILE A 491 13.68 -7.63 18.80
N GLN A 492 13.83 -6.72 17.84
CA GLN A 492 15.15 -6.31 17.31
C GLN A 492 15.99 -5.52 18.31
N PHE A 493 15.34 -4.89 19.29
CA PHE A 493 15.97 -3.98 20.24
C PHE A 493 15.90 -4.50 21.68
N LYS A 494 15.66 -5.81 21.87
CA LYS A 494 15.52 -6.43 23.19
C LYS A 494 16.73 -6.16 24.11
N GLU A 495 17.94 -6.16 23.56
CA GLU A 495 19.17 -5.91 24.32
C GLU A 495 19.40 -4.42 24.67
N TYR A 496 18.71 -3.51 23.96
CA TYR A 496 18.88 -2.06 24.10
C TYR A 496 17.73 -1.37 24.85
N THR A 497 16.71 -2.14 25.23
CA THR A 497 15.49 -1.64 25.89
C THR A 497 15.35 -2.31 27.25
N LYS A 498 15.72 -1.58 28.30
CA LYS A 498 15.61 -2.04 29.68
C LYS A 498 14.25 -1.76 30.30
N TYR A 499 13.56 -0.73 29.80
CA TYR A 499 12.29 -0.27 30.35
C TYR A 499 11.20 -0.25 29.28
N GLU A 500 10.00 -0.66 29.68
CA GLU A 500 8.76 -0.48 28.93
C GLU A 500 7.91 0.59 29.62
N TRP A 501 6.98 1.21 28.90
CA TRP A 501 6.19 2.33 29.43
C TRP A 501 4.70 2.15 29.23
N LEU A 502 3.95 2.33 30.31
CA LEU A 502 2.51 2.51 30.31
C LEU A 502 2.21 3.99 30.54
N ILE A 503 1.64 4.67 29.54
CA ILE A 503 1.40 6.11 29.59
C ILE A 503 -0.11 6.34 29.49
N GLU A 504 -0.63 7.07 30.47
CA GLU A 504 -1.99 7.59 30.47
C GLU A 504 -1.95 9.09 30.16
N LEU A 505 -2.85 9.53 29.29
CA LEU A 505 -2.95 10.92 28.87
C LEU A 505 -4.24 11.53 29.43
N LYS A 506 -4.15 12.77 29.88
CA LYS A 506 -5.33 13.59 30.18
C LYS A 506 -5.13 15.00 29.63
N TYR A 507 -6.16 15.53 28.99
CA TYR A 507 -6.19 16.94 28.56
C TYR A 507 -7.22 17.73 29.35
N ILE A 508 -6.82 18.92 29.80
CA ILE A 508 -7.66 19.87 30.53
C ILE A 508 -7.63 21.21 29.80
N LYS A 509 -8.80 21.79 29.53
CA LYS A 509 -8.87 23.17 29.03
C LYS A 509 -8.36 24.14 30.10
N GLU A 510 -7.73 25.23 29.69
CA GLU A 510 -7.16 26.22 30.62
C GLU A 510 -8.21 26.79 31.60
N SER A 511 -9.44 26.99 31.14
CA SER A 511 -10.59 27.40 31.96
C SER A 511 -10.97 26.39 33.05
N GLU A 512 -10.58 25.12 32.91
CA GLU A 512 -10.93 24.02 33.80
C GLU A 512 -9.76 23.55 34.67
N LYS A 513 -8.66 24.31 34.72
CA LYS A 513 -7.46 24.00 35.50
C LYS A 513 -7.74 23.62 36.96
N LYS A 514 -8.81 24.14 37.56
CA LYS A 514 -9.25 23.80 38.93
C LYS A 514 -9.54 22.30 39.12
N LYS A 515 -9.83 21.55 38.05
CA LYS A 515 -10.07 20.09 38.07
C LYS A 515 -8.79 19.25 38.09
N LEU A 516 -7.60 19.86 38.02
CA LEU A 516 -6.31 19.15 37.88
C LEU A 516 -6.11 18.04 38.92
N GLU A 517 -6.33 18.32 40.21
CA GLU A 517 -6.13 17.31 41.27
C GLU A 517 -7.13 16.16 41.20
N LEU A 518 -8.37 16.43 40.77
CA LEU A 518 -9.39 15.39 40.58
C LEU A 518 -9.00 14.47 39.42
N ILE A 519 -8.68 15.06 38.26
CA ILE A 519 -8.28 14.32 37.05
C ILE A 519 -6.98 13.54 37.28
N LYS A 520 -6.04 14.11 38.05
CA LYS A 520 -4.83 13.40 38.47
C LYS A 520 -5.15 12.14 39.27
N LYS A 521 -6.03 12.24 40.26
CA LYS A 521 -6.44 11.09 41.06
C LYS A 521 -7.08 10.00 40.19
N GLU A 522 -8.02 10.38 39.33
CA GLU A 522 -8.70 9.47 38.41
C GLU A 522 -7.72 8.79 37.43
N GLY A 523 -6.79 9.55 36.85
CA GLY A 523 -5.77 9.02 35.94
C GLY A 523 -4.79 8.05 36.61
N LEU A 524 -4.40 8.31 37.86
CA LEU A 524 -3.56 7.39 38.64
C LEU A 524 -4.33 6.09 38.98
N GLU A 525 -5.61 6.19 39.34
CA GLU A 525 -6.47 5.02 39.56
C GLU A 525 -6.69 4.20 38.27
N GLN A 526 -6.74 4.86 37.10
CA GLN A 526 -6.77 4.19 35.79
C GLN A 526 -5.46 3.44 35.53
N LEU A 527 -4.30 4.08 35.70
CA LEU A 527 -3.00 3.46 35.50
C LEU A 527 -2.78 2.22 36.37
N GLU A 528 -3.17 2.27 37.65
CA GLU A 528 -3.07 1.11 38.55
C GLU A 528 -3.97 -0.04 38.11
N ARG A 529 -5.17 0.24 37.58
CA ARG A 529 -6.01 -0.81 36.98
C ARG A 529 -5.35 -1.45 35.77
N TYR A 530 -4.72 -0.65 34.91
CA TYR A 530 -4.08 -1.14 33.69
C TYR A 530 -2.83 -1.97 33.95
N LYS A 531 -1.98 -1.58 34.92
CA LYS A 531 -0.82 -2.38 35.37
C LYS A 531 -1.20 -3.81 35.73
N ASN A 532 -2.37 -3.99 36.33
CA ASN A 532 -2.87 -5.28 36.79
C ASN A 532 -3.64 -6.08 35.70
N SER A 533 -3.69 -5.58 34.47
CA SER A 533 -4.36 -6.26 33.37
C SER A 533 -3.59 -7.48 32.86
N LYS A 534 -4.32 -8.51 32.42
CA LYS A 534 -3.76 -9.79 31.96
C LYS A 534 -2.73 -9.63 30.83
N MET A 535 -2.91 -8.60 29.99
CA MET A 535 -2.04 -8.35 28.83
C MET A 535 -0.62 -7.92 29.22
N ILE A 536 -0.50 -7.16 30.31
CA ILE A 536 0.79 -6.73 30.85
C ILE A 536 1.48 -7.89 31.58
N THR A 537 0.72 -8.67 32.35
CA THR A 537 1.27 -9.84 33.08
C THR A 537 1.71 -11.00 32.19
N GLN A 538 1.28 -11.05 30.92
CA GLN A 538 1.71 -12.05 29.93
C GLN A 538 2.82 -11.54 28.99
N SER A 539 3.32 -10.32 29.20
CA SER A 539 4.47 -9.79 28.50
C SER A 539 5.71 -10.64 28.80
N VAL A 540 6.17 -11.40 27.82
CA VAL A 540 7.39 -12.26 27.87
C VAL A 540 8.68 -11.41 27.80
N SER A 541 8.61 -10.15 28.22
CA SER A 541 9.71 -9.19 28.13
C SER A 541 10.49 -9.19 29.45
N ASP A 542 11.82 -9.28 29.37
CA ASP A 542 12.71 -9.10 30.53
C ASP A 542 12.80 -7.61 30.95
N ALA A 543 12.11 -6.71 30.23
CA ALA A 543 12.13 -5.28 30.48
C ALA A 543 11.26 -4.89 31.71
N ILE A 544 11.72 -3.88 32.43
CA ILE A 544 11.04 -3.34 33.61
C ILE A 544 9.93 -2.39 33.16
N LEU A 545 8.69 -2.67 33.51
CA LEU A 545 7.56 -1.77 33.22
C LEU A 545 7.59 -0.55 34.15
N LYS A 546 7.57 0.65 33.57
CA LYS A 546 7.25 1.91 34.24
C LYS A 546 5.90 2.45 33.79
N SER A 547 5.32 3.33 34.60
CA SER A 547 4.08 4.03 34.26
C SER A 547 4.24 5.53 34.43
N ALA A 548 3.54 6.31 33.63
CA ALA A 548 3.47 7.76 33.77
C ALA A 548 2.06 8.27 33.47
N LEU A 549 1.58 9.22 34.26
CA LEU A 549 0.41 10.03 33.92
C LEU A 549 0.87 11.37 33.37
N ILE A 550 0.49 11.68 32.14
CA ILE A 550 0.78 12.97 31.49
C ILE A 550 -0.51 13.78 31.46
N ILE A 551 -0.52 14.94 32.13
CA ILE A 551 -1.65 15.86 32.10
C ILE A 551 -1.24 17.14 31.38
N VAL A 552 -1.95 17.48 30.31
CA VAL A 552 -1.75 18.71 29.54
C VAL A 552 -2.85 19.69 29.87
N VAL A 553 -2.50 20.90 30.33
CA VAL A 553 -3.44 21.98 30.64
C VAL A 553 -3.26 23.12 29.64
N GLY A 554 -4.28 23.35 28.82
CA GLY A 554 -4.17 24.27 27.68
C GLY A 554 -3.00 23.87 26.78
N LYS A 555 -2.16 24.82 26.34
CA LYS A 555 -0.94 24.54 25.56
C LYS A 555 0.37 24.75 26.33
N ASN A 556 0.30 25.36 27.51
CA ASN A 556 1.46 25.94 28.18
C ASN A 556 2.02 25.05 29.30
N GLU A 557 1.17 24.20 29.87
CA GLU A 557 1.47 23.43 31.06
C GLU A 557 1.32 21.94 30.79
N VAL A 558 2.39 21.21 31.08
CA VAL A 558 2.43 19.75 31.01
C VAL A 558 2.96 19.26 32.34
N TYR A 559 2.21 18.37 32.98
CA TYR A 559 2.53 17.74 34.26
C TYR A 559 2.78 16.25 34.03
N ILE A 560 3.74 15.70 34.79
CA ILE A 560 4.03 14.28 34.82
C ILE A 560 3.96 13.76 36.25
N PHE A 561 3.30 12.62 36.45
CA PHE A 561 3.16 11.94 37.74
C PHE A 561 3.53 10.47 37.66
#